data_AF-A0A0W0YVI8-F1
#
_entry.id   AF-A0A0W0YVI8-F1
#
_cell.length_a   1.000
_cell.length_b   1.000
_cell.length_c   1.000
_cell.angle_alpha   90.00
_cell.angle_beta   90.00
_cell.angle_gamma   90.00
#
_symmetry.space_group_name_H-M   'P 1'
#
loop_
_entity.id
_entity.type
_entity.pdbx_description
1 polymer ?
#
loop_
_entity_poly.entity_id
_entity_poly.type
_entity_poly.pdbx_seq_one_letter_code
_entity_poly.pdbx_strand_id
1 'polypeptide(L)'
;MLSDKDKLEQADLVILWSIIYSIEIGITSFKEIVMYILKWISEIHAISQNGLTYSRNEFDIERYNQLERVAKEMAAYFSDKNIDDVEHFFSLEKGYATPKLDVRAFILKDGQLLLAKERSDNLWTLPGGWVDVNESPSESVVREVLEETGFNVRLTGVNHRVARSACSRDRVPQLWYGALCSTI
;
A
#
# COMPACT_ATOMS: atom_id res chain seq x y z
N MET A 1 43.99 26.21 20.23
CA MET A 1 43.92 24.82 20.73
C MET A 1 42.57 24.67 21.41
N LEU A 2 41.71 23.77 20.93
CA LEU A 2 40.45 23.43 21.60
C LEU A 2 40.75 22.86 22.98
N SER A 3 39.93 23.18 23.99
CA SER A 3 40.13 22.73 25.36
C SER A 3 39.93 21.21 25.46
N ASP A 4 40.58 20.54 26.42
CA ASP A 4 40.40 19.09 26.58
C ASP A 4 38.97 18.68 26.96
N LYS A 5 38.13 19.62 27.44
CA LYS A 5 36.68 19.41 27.61
C LYS A 5 35.95 19.37 26.28
N ASP A 6 36.30 20.24 25.34
CA ASP A 6 35.67 20.34 24.02
C ASP A 6 35.93 19.07 23.19
N LYS A 7 37.09 18.42 23.40
CA LYS A 7 37.43 17.14 22.76
C LYS A 7 36.64 15.96 23.35
N LEU A 8 36.36 15.97 24.65
CA LEU A 8 35.56 14.93 25.31
C LEU A 8 34.08 15.02 24.90
N GLU A 9 33.51 16.23 24.86
CA GLU A 9 32.14 16.44 24.36
C GLU A 9 32.00 16.04 22.88
N GLN A 10 33.01 16.32 22.04
CA GLN A 10 33.00 15.87 20.65
C GLN A 10 33.12 14.34 20.52
N ALA A 11 33.91 13.68 21.37
CA ALA A 11 34.03 12.22 21.37
C ALA A 11 32.72 11.52 21.78
N ASP A 12 32.02 12.05 22.79
CA ASP A 12 30.72 11.53 23.25
C ASP A 12 29.64 11.66 22.17
N LEU A 13 29.63 12.77 21.42
CA LEU A 13 28.71 12.96 20.29
C LEU A 13 28.97 11.99 19.13
N VAL A 14 30.23 11.63 18.85
CA VAL A 14 30.59 10.66 17.78
C VAL A 14 30.16 9.24 18.16
N ILE A 15 30.33 8.85 19.43
CA ILE A 15 29.89 7.54 19.92
C ILE A 15 28.36 7.46 19.90
N LEU A 16 27.67 8.48 20.41
CA LEU A 16 26.20 8.55 20.36
C LEU A 16 25.68 8.50 18.92
N TRP A 17 26.31 9.23 18.00
CA TRP A 17 25.92 9.20 16.58
C TRP A 17 26.15 7.83 15.95
N SER A 18 27.25 7.15 16.27
CA SER A 18 27.55 5.80 15.75
C SER A 18 26.54 4.75 16.26
N ILE A 19 26.12 4.86 17.52
CA ILE A 19 25.10 3.99 18.12
C ILE A 19 23.74 4.24 17.47
N ILE A 20 23.31 5.51 17.35
CA ILE A 20 22.04 5.89 16.71
C ILE A 20 22.01 5.39 15.27
N TYR A 21 23.08 5.62 14.50
CA TYR A 21 23.17 5.18 13.10
C TYR A 21 23.10 3.65 12.96
N SER A 22 23.75 2.91 13.86
CA SER A 22 23.68 1.44 13.88
C SER A 22 22.26 0.93 14.20
N ILE A 23 21.54 1.60 15.10
CA ILE A 23 20.14 1.30 15.42
C ILE A 23 19.23 1.61 14.23
N GLU A 24 19.39 2.76 13.58
CA GLU A 24 18.61 3.14 12.39
C GLU A 24 18.83 2.19 11.20
N ILE A 25 20.08 1.77 10.95
CA ILE A 25 20.39 0.75 9.95
C ILE A 25 19.68 -0.56 10.30
N GLY A 26 19.74 -0.99 11.57
CA GLY A 26 19.07 -2.20 12.04
C GLY A 26 17.56 -2.15 11.81
N ILE A 27 16.92 -1.02 12.14
CA ILE A 27 15.48 -0.80 11.93
C ILE A 27 15.12 -0.80 10.43
N THR A 28 15.95 -0.19 9.60
CA THR A 28 15.73 -0.14 8.14
C THR A 28 15.81 -1.52 7.53
N SER A 29 16.86 -2.29 7.85
CA SER A 29 17.03 -3.67 7.39
C SER A 29 15.88 -4.57 7.84
N PHE A 30 15.43 -4.43 9.09
CA PHE A 30 14.28 -5.18 9.59
C PHE A 30 12.99 -4.86 8.81
N LYS A 31 12.72 -3.58 8.54
CA LYS A 31 11.56 -3.17 7.72
C LYS A 31 11.60 -3.74 6.32
N GLU A 32 12.78 -3.77 5.69
CA GLU A 32 12.96 -4.36 4.36
C GLU A 32 12.64 -5.85 4.37
N ILE A 33 13.17 -6.60 5.35
CA ILE A 33 12.92 -8.03 5.50
C ILE A 33 11.43 -8.31 5.65
N VAL A 34 10.73 -7.58 6.54
CA VAL A 34 9.29 -7.72 6.72
C VAL A 34 8.54 -7.39 5.42
N MET A 35 8.98 -6.37 4.68
CA MET A 35 8.38 -6.00 3.40
C MET A 35 8.48 -7.13 2.36
N TYR A 36 9.64 -7.80 2.27
CA TYR A 36 9.84 -8.95 1.38
C TYR A 36 8.99 -10.15 1.80
N ILE A 37 8.91 -10.44 3.10
CA ILE A 37 8.09 -11.53 3.62
C ILE A 37 6.62 -11.32 3.27
N LEU A 38 6.08 -10.12 3.50
CA LEU A 38 4.70 -9.79 3.14
C LEU A 38 4.46 -9.88 1.62
N LYS A 39 5.47 -9.55 0.80
CA LYS A 39 5.40 -9.74 -0.66
C LYS A 39 5.25 -11.22 -1.01
N TRP A 40 6.09 -12.09 -0.45
CA TRP A 40 6.02 -13.53 -0.71
C TRP A 40 4.72 -14.16 -0.21
N ILE A 41 4.23 -13.76 0.96
CA ILE A 41 2.93 -14.21 1.47
C ILE A 41 1.81 -13.87 0.48
N SER A 42 1.81 -12.63 -0.03
CA SER A 42 0.81 -12.19 -1.02
C SER A 42 0.89 -13.01 -2.32
N GLU A 43 2.11 -13.31 -2.78
CA GLU A 43 2.35 -14.09 -4.00
C GLU A 43 1.91 -15.55 -3.84
N ILE A 44 2.26 -16.19 -2.72
CA ILE A 44 1.84 -17.56 -2.40
C ILE A 44 0.32 -17.65 -2.35
N HIS A 45 -0.32 -16.68 -1.66
CA HIS A 45 -1.78 -16.67 -1.56
C HIS A 45 -2.44 -16.50 -2.94
N ALA A 46 -1.96 -15.57 -3.76
CA ALA A 46 -2.49 -15.37 -5.11
C ALA A 46 -2.36 -16.63 -5.98
N ILE A 47 -1.23 -17.33 -5.93
CA ILE A 47 -1.03 -18.60 -6.66
C ILE A 47 -2.00 -19.67 -6.18
N SER A 48 -2.17 -19.80 -4.86
CA SER A 48 -3.12 -20.74 -4.26
C SER A 48 -4.55 -20.45 -4.69
N GLN A 49 -4.98 -19.19 -4.58
CA GLN A 49 -6.34 -18.75 -4.95
C GLN A 49 -6.63 -19.00 -6.44
N ASN A 50 -5.66 -18.71 -7.31
CA ASN A 50 -5.77 -18.98 -8.74
C ASN A 50 -5.86 -20.49 -9.01
N GLY A 51 -5.05 -21.29 -8.31
CA GLY A 51 -5.09 -22.75 -8.37
C GLY A 51 -6.44 -23.32 -7.97
N LEU A 52 -7.01 -22.86 -6.85
CA LEU A 52 -8.34 -23.25 -6.37
C LEU A 52 -9.46 -22.83 -7.33
N THR A 53 -9.27 -21.71 -8.04
CA THR A 53 -10.26 -21.20 -9.00
C THR A 53 -10.34 -22.05 -10.27
N TYR A 54 -9.22 -22.57 -10.77
CA TYR A 54 -9.16 -23.23 -12.08
C TYR A 54 -8.92 -24.73 -12.03
N SER A 55 -8.33 -25.26 -10.96
CA SER A 55 -8.02 -26.68 -10.87
C SER A 55 -9.29 -27.52 -10.77
N ARG A 56 -9.27 -28.67 -11.43
CA ARG A 56 -10.32 -29.71 -11.33
C ARG A 56 -9.80 -31.00 -10.71
N ASN A 57 -8.51 -31.09 -10.41
CA ASN A 57 -7.86 -32.27 -9.83
C ASN A 57 -7.92 -32.17 -8.30
N GLU A 58 -8.43 -33.21 -7.64
CA GLU A 58 -8.62 -33.24 -6.18
C GLU A 58 -7.31 -33.11 -5.39
N PHE A 59 -6.22 -33.71 -5.88
CA PHE A 59 -4.90 -33.63 -5.24
C PHE A 59 -4.30 -32.23 -5.39
N ASP A 60 -4.50 -31.58 -6.54
CA ASP A 60 -4.04 -30.20 -6.73
C ASP A 60 -4.84 -29.23 -5.88
N ILE A 61 -6.16 -29.41 -5.78
CA ILE A 61 -7.01 -28.62 -4.88
C ILE A 61 -6.54 -28.75 -3.43
N GLU A 62 -6.22 -29.96 -2.98
CA GLU A 62 -5.67 -30.18 -1.65
C GLU A 62 -4.34 -29.43 -1.45
N ARG A 63 -3.42 -29.51 -2.40
CA ARG A 63 -2.14 -28.77 -2.37
C ARG A 63 -2.34 -27.27 -2.32
N TYR A 64 -3.29 -26.72 -3.09
CA TYR A 64 -3.56 -25.28 -3.06
C TYR A 64 -4.17 -24.84 -1.73
N ASN A 65 -5.07 -25.64 -1.14
CA ASN A 65 -5.58 -25.37 0.21
C ASN A 65 -4.45 -25.40 1.26
N GLN A 66 -3.49 -26.31 1.13
CA GLN A 66 -2.31 -26.35 2.01
C GLN A 66 -1.45 -25.08 1.86
N LEU A 67 -1.19 -24.63 0.63
CA LEU A 67 -0.46 -23.38 0.36
C LEU A 67 -1.21 -22.17 0.92
N GLU A 68 -2.54 -22.14 0.79
CA GLU A 68 -3.37 -21.06 1.33
C GLU A 68 -3.24 -20.97 2.85
N ARG A 69 -3.36 -22.12 3.54
CA ARG A 69 -3.23 -22.21 4.98
C ARG A 69 -1.87 -21.70 5.46
N VAL A 70 -0.78 -22.14 4.83
CA VAL A 70 0.58 -21.69 5.18
C VAL A 70 0.73 -20.18 4.99
N ALA A 71 0.20 -19.61 3.89
CA ALA A 71 0.24 -18.18 3.67
C ALA A 71 -0.54 -17.39 4.75
N LYS A 72 -1.71 -17.88 5.16
CA LYS A 72 -2.53 -17.28 6.22
C LYS A 72 -1.84 -17.36 7.60
N GLU A 73 -1.23 -18.50 7.93
CA GLU A 73 -0.43 -18.67 9.16
C GLU A 73 0.75 -17.70 9.20
N MET A 74 1.49 -17.56 8.09
CA MET A 74 2.57 -16.57 7.97
C MET A 74 2.03 -15.14 8.11
N ALA A 75 0.91 -14.81 7.45
CA ALA A 75 0.31 -13.49 7.53
C ALA A 75 -0.10 -13.14 8.97
N ALA A 76 -0.73 -14.07 9.70
CA ALA A 76 -1.10 -13.89 11.10
C ALA A 76 0.13 -13.60 11.97
N TYR A 77 1.18 -14.43 11.84
CA TYR A 77 2.43 -14.27 12.59
C TYR A 77 3.11 -12.91 12.35
N PHE A 78 3.27 -12.49 11.09
CA PHE A 78 3.99 -11.26 10.77
C PHE A 78 3.16 -9.98 10.90
N SER A 79 1.83 -10.08 10.98
CA SER A 79 0.94 -8.92 11.16
C SER A 79 0.45 -8.72 12.59
N ASP A 80 0.81 -9.61 13.50
CA ASP A 80 0.32 -9.65 14.90
C ASP A 80 -1.22 -9.65 14.95
N LYS A 81 -1.85 -10.38 14.01
CA LYS A 81 -3.31 -10.55 13.93
C LYS A 81 -3.67 -11.99 14.28
N ASN A 82 -4.88 -12.18 14.81
CA ASN A 82 -5.43 -13.52 14.96
C ASN A 82 -5.68 -14.14 13.57
N ILE A 83 -5.56 -15.47 13.47
CA ILE A 83 -5.82 -16.23 12.26
C ILE A 83 -7.25 -16.01 11.73
N ASP A 84 -8.24 -15.86 12.62
CA ASP A 84 -9.64 -15.61 12.23
C ASP A 84 -9.80 -14.29 11.46
N ASP A 85 -9.09 -13.23 11.88
CA ASP A 85 -9.10 -11.95 11.19
C ASP A 85 -8.48 -12.09 9.80
N VAL A 86 -7.35 -12.79 9.73
CA VAL A 86 -6.64 -13.05 8.46
C VAL A 86 -7.50 -13.86 7.52
N GLU A 87 -8.12 -14.94 8.00
CA GLU A 87 -9.05 -15.75 7.22
C GLU A 87 -10.19 -14.90 6.67
N HIS A 88 -10.77 -14.04 7.51
CA HIS A 88 -11.81 -13.12 7.08
C HIS A 88 -11.33 -12.21 5.94
N PHE A 89 -10.20 -11.50 6.11
CA PHE A 89 -9.67 -10.59 5.08
C PHE A 89 -9.39 -11.30 3.76
N PHE A 90 -8.80 -12.50 3.82
CA PHE A 90 -8.44 -13.27 2.62
C PHE A 90 -9.68 -13.86 1.92
N SER A 91 -10.76 -14.13 2.67
CA SER A 91 -12.02 -14.65 2.11
C SER A 91 -12.87 -13.60 1.37
N LEU A 92 -12.56 -12.30 1.53
CA LEU A 92 -13.30 -11.21 0.88
C LEU A 92 -13.19 -11.23 -0.65
N GLU A 93 -12.14 -11.85 -1.19
CA GLU A 93 -11.94 -12.00 -2.62
C GLU A 93 -12.04 -13.47 -3.02
N LYS A 94 -12.90 -13.75 -4.01
CA LYS A 94 -13.05 -15.09 -4.60
C LYS A 94 -12.70 -15.03 -6.08
N GLY A 95 -12.19 -16.14 -6.59
CA GLY A 95 -11.78 -16.25 -7.98
C GLY A 95 -10.32 -15.86 -8.17
N TYR A 96 -9.99 -15.38 -9.37
CA TYR A 96 -8.62 -15.03 -9.72
C TYR A 96 -8.16 -13.77 -8.98
N ALA A 97 -7.00 -13.84 -8.32
CA ALA A 97 -6.41 -12.73 -7.61
C ALA A 97 -6.03 -11.59 -8.59
N THR A 98 -6.63 -10.41 -8.43
CA THR A 98 -6.29 -9.22 -9.20
C THR A 98 -5.98 -8.05 -8.28
N PRO A 99 -5.02 -7.17 -8.59
CA PRO A 99 -4.82 -5.95 -7.83
C PRO A 99 -6.11 -5.11 -7.78
N LYS A 100 -6.43 -4.56 -6.62
CA LYS A 100 -7.50 -3.56 -6.50
C LYS A 100 -7.08 -2.26 -7.20
N LEU A 101 -8.05 -1.53 -7.75
CA LEU A 101 -7.83 -0.30 -8.52
C LEU A 101 -8.14 0.95 -7.69
N ASP A 102 -7.16 1.85 -7.55
CA ASP A 102 -7.32 3.18 -6.93
C ASP A 102 -6.95 4.27 -7.95
N VAL A 103 -7.70 5.37 -7.95
CA VAL A 103 -7.47 6.55 -8.79
C VAL A 103 -7.11 7.75 -7.94
N ARG A 104 -6.19 8.59 -8.42
CA ARG A 104 -5.86 9.88 -7.78
C ARG A 104 -5.80 11.01 -8.78
N ALA A 105 -6.45 12.12 -8.46
CA ALA A 105 -6.48 13.31 -9.28
C ALA A 105 -5.33 14.27 -8.93
N PHE A 106 -4.50 14.58 -9.92
CA PHE A 106 -3.51 15.65 -9.86
C PHE A 106 -4.06 16.86 -10.61
N ILE A 107 -4.47 17.88 -9.85
CA ILE A 107 -5.12 19.09 -10.37
C ILE A 107 -4.27 20.30 -10.00
N LEU A 108 -3.68 20.95 -11.01
CA LEU A 108 -2.99 22.23 -10.84
C LEU A 108 -3.82 23.39 -11.35
N LYS A 109 -3.87 24.46 -10.56
CA LYS A 109 -4.41 25.76 -10.97
C LYS A 109 -3.52 26.86 -10.41
N ASP A 110 -3.04 27.76 -11.27
CA ASP A 110 -2.21 28.91 -10.89
C ASP A 110 -0.97 28.53 -10.04
N GLY A 111 -0.36 27.38 -10.34
CA GLY A 111 0.79 26.85 -9.60
C GLY A 111 0.45 26.19 -8.25
N GLN A 112 -0.83 26.07 -7.91
CA GLN A 112 -1.32 25.42 -6.70
C GLN A 112 -1.90 24.04 -7.00
N LEU A 113 -1.59 23.06 -6.15
CA LEU A 113 -2.09 21.69 -6.23
C LEU A 113 -3.33 21.52 -5.33
N LEU A 114 -4.40 20.94 -5.87
CA LEU A 114 -5.57 20.58 -5.08
C LEU A 114 -5.27 19.34 -4.21
N LEU A 115 -5.56 19.46 -2.92
CA LEU A 115 -5.48 18.37 -1.96
C LEU A 115 -6.80 18.26 -1.20
N ALA A 116 -7.21 17.03 -0.90
CA ALA A 116 -8.32 16.73 -0.01
C ALA A 116 -7.76 16.33 1.37
N LYS A 117 -8.47 16.69 2.44
CA LYS A 117 -8.10 16.29 3.80
C LYS A 117 -8.94 15.09 4.21
N GLU A 118 -8.29 13.95 4.42
CA GLU A 118 -8.99 12.72 4.81
C GLU A 118 -9.53 12.82 6.24
N ARG A 119 -10.74 12.31 6.45
CA ARG A 119 -11.34 12.24 7.79
C ARG A 119 -10.69 11.16 8.66
N SER A 120 -10.09 10.13 8.05
CA SER A 120 -9.52 8.97 8.76
C SER A 120 -8.34 9.34 9.64
N ASP A 121 -7.40 10.09 9.07
CA ASP A 121 -6.08 10.35 9.63
C ASP A 121 -5.77 11.86 9.73
N ASN A 122 -6.68 12.72 9.25
CA ASN A 122 -6.51 14.17 9.16
C ASN A 122 -5.30 14.60 8.32
N LEU A 123 -4.79 13.74 7.42
CA LEU A 123 -3.71 14.06 6.50
C LEU A 123 -4.27 14.60 5.18
N TRP A 124 -3.38 15.22 4.40
CA TRP A 124 -3.70 15.72 3.07
C TRP A 124 -3.26 14.71 2.01
N THR A 125 -4.14 14.43 1.06
CA THR A 125 -3.90 13.51 -0.06
C THR A 125 -4.43 14.10 -1.36
N LEU A 126 -4.06 13.49 -2.49
CA LEU A 126 -4.70 13.78 -3.76
C LEU A 126 -6.15 13.27 -3.72
N PRO A 127 -7.12 14.07 -4.19
CA PRO A 127 -8.51 13.61 -4.26
C PRO A 127 -8.62 12.33 -5.07
N GLY A 128 -9.44 11.38 -4.61
CA GLY A 128 -9.56 10.09 -5.26
C GLY A 128 -9.84 8.93 -4.31
N GLY A 129 -10.06 7.76 -4.89
CA GLY A 129 -10.45 6.57 -4.15
C GLY A 129 -10.52 5.33 -5.03
N TRP A 130 -11.30 4.36 -4.57
CA TRP A 130 -11.49 3.09 -5.26
C TRP A 130 -12.29 3.27 -6.56
N VAL A 131 -11.92 2.52 -7.59
CA VAL A 131 -12.71 2.42 -8.81
C VAL A 131 -13.85 1.44 -8.60
N ASP A 132 -15.09 1.88 -8.82
CA ASP A 132 -16.26 1.02 -8.67
C ASP A 132 -16.38 0.01 -9.81
N VAL A 133 -17.08 -1.10 -9.53
CA VAL A 133 -17.34 -2.13 -10.55
C VAL A 133 -18.20 -1.51 -11.66
N ASN A 134 -17.78 -1.75 -12.91
CA ASN A 134 -18.36 -1.17 -14.13
C ASN A 134 -18.13 0.35 -14.31
N GLU A 135 -17.19 0.93 -13.57
CA GLU A 135 -16.74 2.30 -13.76
C GLU A 135 -15.36 2.30 -14.44
N SER A 136 -15.15 3.16 -15.44
CA SER A 136 -13.79 3.35 -15.96
C SER A 136 -12.96 4.18 -14.97
N PRO A 137 -11.62 4.01 -14.89
CA PRO A 137 -10.78 4.85 -14.05
C PRO A 137 -10.95 6.36 -14.32
N SER A 138 -11.30 6.72 -15.55
CA SER A 138 -11.57 8.10 -15.96
C SER A 138 -12.88 8.65 -15.40
N GLU A 139 -13.94 7.84 -15.33
CA GLU A 139 -15.21 8.25 -14.72
C GLU A 139 -15.05 8.34 -13.20
N SER A 140 -14.43 7.32 -12.60
CA SER A 140 -14.18 7.25 -11.16
C SER A 140 -13.44 8.47 -10.64
N VAL A 141 -12.35 8.89 -11.28
CA VAL A 141 -11.57 10.04 -10.79
C VAL A 141 -12.33 11.37 -10.89
N VAL A 142 -13.20 11.51 -11.89
CA VAL A 142 -14.04 12.73 -12.03
C VAL A 142 -15.13 12.73 -10.95
N ARG A 143 -15.75 11.58 -10.69
CA ARG A 143 -16.73 11.40 -9.60
C ARG A 143 -16.11 11.69 -8.24
N GLU A 144 -14.98 11.06 -7.91
CA GLU A 144 -14.29 11.24 -6.62
C GLU A 144 -13.91 12.71 -6.37
N VAL A 145 -13.37 13.41 -7.39
CA VAL A 145 -13.04 14.83 -7.25
C VAL A 145 -14.29 15.67 -6.95
N LEU A 146 -15.39 15.40 -7.64
CA LEU A 146 -16.65 16.11 -7.41
C LEU A 146 -17.19 15.84 -6.00
N GLU A 147 -17.16 14.59 -5.54
CA GLU A 147 -17.68 14.18 -4.22
C GLU A 147 -16.84 14.74 -3.06
N GLU A 148 -15.51 14.72 -3.19
CA GLU A 148 -14.61 15.15 -2.12
C GLU A 148 -14.39 16.67 -2.06
N THR A 149 -14.42 17.34 -3.22
CA THR A 149 -14.02 18.75 -3.33
C THR A 149 -15.13 19.67 -3.84
N GLY A 150 -16.19 19.12 -4.43
CA GLY A 150 -17.26 19.88 -5.06
C GLY A 150 -16.90 20.48 -6.43
N PHE A 151 -15.70 20.23 -6.96
CA PHE A 151 -15.27 20.78 -8.25
C PHE A 151 -15.60 19.86 -9.41
N ASN A 152 -16.06 20.46 -10.51
CA ASN A 152 -16.15 19.77 -11.80
C ASN A 152 -14.81 19.86 -12.52
N VAL A 153 -14.29 18.70 -12.92
CA VAL A 153 -13.01 18.58 -13.62
C VAL A 153 -13.17 17.82 -14.91
N ARG A 154 -12.24 18.06 -15.83
CA ARG A 154 -12.07 17.28 -17.05
C ARG A 154 -10.72 16.57 -17.00
N LEU A 155 -10.73 15.28 -17.29
CA LEU A 155 -9.51 14.50 -17.46
C LEU A 155 -8.74 14.98 -18.70
N THR A 156 -7.44 15.24 -18.54
CA THR A 156 -6.54 15.68 -19.61
C THR A 156 -5.42 14.69 -19.90
N GLY A 157 -5.16 13.74 -19.00
CA GLY A 157 -4.19 12.66 -19.21
C GLY A 157 -4.23 11.61 -18.11
N VAL A 158 -3.65 10.44 -18.39
CA VAL A 158 -3.56 9.32 -17.44
C VAL A 158 -2.11 8.84 -17.38
N ASN A 159 -1.62 8.66 -16.16
CA ASN A 159 -0.35 8.00 -15.85
C ASN A 159 -0.66 6.73 -15.03
N HIS A 160 -0.05 5.61 -15.37
CA HIS A 160 -0.22 4.35 -14.64
C HIS A 160 1.03 4.06 -13.80
N ARG A 161 0.84 3.68 -12.53
CA ARG A 161 1.92 3.18 -11.67
C ARG A 161 1.39 2.03 -10.80
N VAL A 162 2.19 0.99 -10.62
CA VAL A 162 1.92 -0.03 -9.60
C VAL A 162 2.61 0.42 -8.31
N ALA A 163 1.84 0.66 -7.25
CA ALA A 163 2.38 1.08 -5.96
C ALA A 163 1.57 0.47 -4.81
N ARG A 164 2.21 0.17 -3.67
CA ARG A 164 1.47 -0.13 -2.44
C ARG A 164 0.98 1.19 -1.86
N SER A 165 -0.31 1.27 -1.53
CA SER A 165 -0.83 2.45 -0.85
C SER A 165 -0.14 2.65 0.49
N ALA A 166 0.35 3.86 0.72
CA ALA A 166 0.74 4.30 2.06
C ALA A 166 -0.48 4.75 2.89
N CYS A 167 -1.62 4.98 2.23
CA CYS A 167 -2.81 5.63 2.78
C CYS A 167 -4.07 4.81 2.43
N SER A 168 -4.05 3.50 2.67
CA SER A 168 -5.28 2.69 2.63
C SER A 168 -5.39 1.79 3.84
N ARG A 169 -6.62 1.66 4.31
CA ARG A 169 -7.03 0.81 5.43
C ARG A 169 -6.58 -0.66 5.27
N ASP A 170 -6.32 -1.08 4.03
CA ASP A 170 -5.81 -2.41 3.69
C ASP A 170 -4.43 -2.30 3.05
N ARG A 171 -3.40 -2.90 3.69
CA ARG A 171 -2.00 -2.95 3.22
C ARG A 171 -1.80 -3.94 2.05
N VAL A 172 -2.73 -3.98 1.12
CA VAL A 172 -2.70 -4.86 -0.05
C VAL A 172 -2.07 -4.14 -1.27
N PRO A 173 -1.35 -4.86 -2.16
CA PRO A 173 -0.87 -4.28 -3.41
C PRO A 173 -2.03 -3.71 -4.25
N GLN A 174 -1.89 -2.47 -4.72
CA GLN A 174 -2.90 -1.76 -5.51
C GLN A 174 -2.31 -1.32 -6.85
N LEU A 175 -3.15 -1.27 -7.88
CA LEU A 175 -2.80 -0.62 -9.13
C LEU A 175 -3.32 0.83 -9.07
N TRP A 176 -2.41 1.79 -9.26
CA TRP A 176 -2.71 3.21 -9.18
C TRP A 176 -2.85 3.80 -10.59
N TYR A 177 -3.95 4.51 -10.79
CA TYR A 177 -4.13 5.38 -11.94
C TYR A 177 -4.06 6.84 -11.50
N GLY A 178 -2.95 7.49 -11.83
CA GLY A 178 -2.80 8.93 -11.66
C GLY A 178 -3.48 9.65 -12.82
N ALA A 179 -4.49 10.46 -12.52
CA ALA A 179 -5.20 11.26 -13.50
C ALA A 179 -4.70 12.70 -13.46
N LEU A 180 -4.32 13.24 -14.61
CA LEU A 180 -4.14 14.69 -14.77
C LEU A 180 -5.50 15.29 -15.10
N CYS A 181 -5.95 16.23 -14.28
CA CYS A 181 -7.25 16.84 -14.42
C CYS A 181 -7.12 18.37 -14.43
N SER A 182 -7.91 19.03 -15.28
CA SER A 182 -8.07 20.49 -15.28
C SER A 182 -9.47 20.86 -14.80
N THR A 183 -9.59 21.90 -13.97
CA THR A 183 -10.90 22.47 -13.61
C THR A 183 -11.60 23.02 -14.85
N ILE A 184 -12.90 22.80 -14.95
CA ILE A 184 -13.75 23.40 -15.99
C ILE A 184 -14.05 24.86 -15.66
#